data_AF-A0A1M3PX63-F1
#
_entry.id   AF-A0A1M3PX63-F1
#
_cell.length_a   1.000
_cell.length_b   1.000
_cell.length_c   1.000
_cell.angle_alpha   90.00
_cell.angle_beta   90.00
_cell.angle_gamma   90.00
#
_symmetry.space_group_name_H-M   'P 1'
#
loop_
_entity.id
_entity.type
_entity.pdbx_description
1 polymer ?
#
loop_
_entity_poly.entity_id
_entity_poly.type
_entity_poly.pdbx_seq_one_letter_code
_entity_poly.pdbx_strand_id
1 'polypeptide(L)'
;MTTNYFPRARQPSALALQAEALIARYPDLSEHEVANLVDIFPYVSILDRGLMSADPHLAEKLAAFHRDHGRKLQAPGAALIAFLAFPTLVAVGVLWWLFA
;
A
#
# COMPACT_ATOMS: atom_id res chain seq x y z
N MET A 1 -15.51 -10.43 -25.31
CA MET A 1 -14.72 -9.82 -24.21
C MET A 1 -13.49 -10.67 -24.01
N THR A 2 -12.35 -10.25 -24.57
CA THR A 2 -11.07 -10.94 -24.50
C THR A 2 -10.21 -10.28 -23.43
N THR A 3 -10.15 -10.89 -22.24
CA THR A 3 -9.21 -10.49 -21.19
C THR A 3 -7.81 -10.89 -21.63
N ASN A 4 -6.93 -9.90 -21.83
CA ASN A 4 -5.53 -10.12 -22.17
C ASN A 4 -4.83 -10.73 -20.95
N TYR A 5 -4.64 -12.04 -20.97
CA TYR A 5 -3.88 -12.78 -19.96
C TYR A 5 -2.40 -12.53 -20.21
N PHE A 6 -1.76 -11.61 -19.50
CA PHE A 6 -0.31 -11.47 -19.56
C PHE A 6 0.31 -12.75 -18.98
N PRO A 7 1.11 -13.52 -19.74
CA PRO A 7 1.75 -14.72 -19.22
C PRO A 7 2.76 -14.32 -18.15
N ARG A 8 2.33 -14.38 -16.88
CA ARG A 8 3.20 -14.18 -15.72
C ARG A 8 4.19 -15.34 -15.66
N ALA A 9 5.47 -15.03 -15.84
CA ALA A 9 6.58 -15.98 -15.72
C ALA A 9 6.72 -16.59 -14.32
N ARG A 10 5.99 -16.06 -13.33
CA ARG A 10 5.95 -16.50 -11.93
C ARG A 10 4.50 -16.73 -11.52
N GLN A 11 4.21 -17.85 -10.85
CA GLN A 11 2.90 -18.07 -10.24
C GLN A 11 2.63 -16.99 -9.18
N PRO A 12 1.52 -16.24 -9.27
CA PRO A 12 1.13 -15.30 -8.23
C PRO A 12 0.97 -16.03 -6.90
N SER A 13 1.34 -15.37 -5.81
CA SER A 13 1.02 -15.89 -4.48
C SER A 13 -0.50 -15.96 -4.27
N ALA A 14 -0.99 -16.87 -3.41
CA ALA A 14 -2.42 -16.98 -3.13
C ALA A 14 -3.03 -15.64 -2.63
N LEU A 15 -2.26 -14.87 -1.88
CA LEU A 15 -2.61 -13.51 -1.45
C LEU A 15 -2.68 -12.53 -2.61
N ALA A 16 -1.77 -12.63 -3.59
CA ALA A 16 -1.80 -11.80 -4.79
C ALA A 16 -3.05 -12.09 -5.63
N LEU A 17 -3.40 -13.35 -5.85
CA LEU A 17 -4.64 -13.74 -6.55
C LEU A 17 -5.89 -13.21 -5.84
N GLN A 18 -5.92 -13.28 -4.51
CA GLN A 18 -7.03 -12.78 -3.72
C GLN A 18 -7.15 -11.25 -3.81
N ALA A 19 -6.04 -10.53 -3.70
CA ALA A 19 -6.01 -9.08 -3.85
C ALA A 19 -6.40 -8.64 -5.28
N GLU A 20 -5.93 -9.35 -6.31
CA GLU A 20 -6.28 -9.12 -7.72
C GLU A 20 -7.78 -9.30 -7.97
N ALA A 21 -8.38 -10.39 -7.45
CA ALA A 21 -9.81 -10.65 -7.58
C ALA A 21 -10.67 -9.58 -6.89
N LEU A 22 -10.21 -9.06 -5.74
CA LEU A 22 -10.87 -7.96 -5.03
C LEU A 22 -10.73 -6.65 -5.83
N ILE A 23 -9.52 -6.26 -6.23
CA ILE A 23 -9.27 -5.02 -6.98
C ILE A 23 -10.01 -5.01 -8.33
N ALA A 24 -10.09 -6.15 -9.02
CA ALA A 24 -10.78 -6.26 -10.30
C ALA A 24 -12.27 -5.88 -10.21
N ARG A 25 -12.90 -6.05 -9.06
CA ARG A 25 -14.31 -5.69 -8.83
C ARG A 25 -14.51 -4.28 -8.28
N TYR A 26 -13.43 -3.56 -7.92
CA TYR A 26 -13.54 -2.15 -7.50
C TYR A 26 -14.18 -1.31 -8.63
N PRO A 27 -15.13 -0.40 -8.33
CA PRO A 27 -15.57 0.06 -7.00
C PRO A 27 -16.73 -0.73 -6.35
N ASP A 28 -17.21 -1.82 -6.95
CA ASP A 28 -18.36 -2.61 -6.47
C ASP A 28 -17.98 -3.63 -5.37
N LEU A 29 -17.28 -3.14 -4.33
CA LEU A 29 -16.87 -3.93 -3.17
C LEU A 29 -17.62 -3.50 -1.92
N SER A 30 -18.03 -4.47 -1.11
CA SER A 30 -18.58 -4.20 0.21
C SER A 30 -17.50 -3.67 1.16
N GLU A 31 -17.90 -2.94 2.21
CA GLU A 31 -16.95 -2.39 3.20
C GLU A 31 -16.08 -3.48 3.86
N HIS A 32 -16.62 -4.68 4.04
CA HIS A 32 -15.88 -5.83 4.57
C HIS A 32 -14.81 -6.34 3.60
N GLU A 33 -15.10 -6.33 2.30
CA GLU A 33 -14.14 -6.75 1.27
C GLU A 33 -13.04 -5.71 1.05
N VAL A 34 -13.40 -4.43 1.17
CA VAL A 34 -12.43 -3.33 1.23
C VAL A 34 -11.54 -3.48 2.45
N ALA A 35 -12.09 -3.77 3.63
CA ALA A 35 -11.30 -4.00 4.84
C ALA A 35 -10.37 -5.22 4.71
N ASN A 36 -10.85 -6.30 4.12
CA ASN A 36 -10.04 -7.48 3.84
C ASN A 36 -8.91 -7.18 2.85
N LEU A 37 -9.18 -6.38 1.81
CA LEU A 37 -8.16 -5.92 0.88
C LEU A 37 -7.11 -5.06 1.58
N VAL A 38 -7.52 -4.12 2.45
CA VAL A 38 -6.61 -3.29 3.25
C VAL A 38 -5.72 -4.15 4.16
N ASP A 39 -6.28 -5.20 4.76
CA ASP A 39 -5.55 -6.10 5.66
C ASP A 39 -4.54 -6.98 4.91
N ILE A 40 -4.92 -7.51 3.75
CA ILE A 40 -4.06 -8.40 2.94
C ILE A 40 -2.97 -7.63 2.18
N PHE A 41 -3.26 -6.41 1.70
CA PHE A 41 -2.36 -5.61 0.87
C PHE A 41 -0.94 -5.42 1.42
N PRO A 42 -0.70 -5.13 2.72
CA PRO A 42 0.64 -5.02 3.27
C PRO A 42 1.43 -6.34 3.23
N TYR A 43 0.74 -7.49 3.28
CA TYR A 43 1.36 -8.82 3.18
C TYR A 43 1.64 -9.26 1.75
N VAL A 44 1.11 -8.54 0.74
CA VAL A 44 1.44 -8.79 -0.66
C VAL A 44 2.88 -8.36 -0.95
N SER A 45 3.64 -9.26 -1.58
CA SER A 45 5.02 -9.01 -1.98
C SER A 45 5.13 -7.74 -2.85
N ILE A 46 6.23 -7.00 -2.69
CA ILE A 46 6.52 -5.82 -3.52
C ILE A 46 6.52 -6.17 -5.01
N LEU A 47 6.99 -7.37 -5.39
CA LEU A 47 6.97 -7.84 -6.78
C LEU A 47 5.53 -8.06 -7.29
N ASP A 48 4.68 -8.67 -6.48
CA ASP A 48 3.28 -8.93 -6.83
C ASP A 48 2.51 -7.59 -6.96
N ARG A 49 2.78 -6.63 -6.08
CA ARG A 49 2.26 -5.26 -6.19
C ARG A 49 2.72 -4.55 -7.45
N GLY A 50 4.01 -4.67 -7.78
CA GLY A 50 4.56 -4.10 -9.02
C GLY A 50 3.92 -4.72 -10.27
N LEU A 51 3.68 -6.02 -10.26
CA LEU A 51 3.00 -6.73 -11.33
C LEU A 51 1.53 -6.32 -11.47
N MET A 52 0.81 -6.10 -10.37
CA MET A 52 -0.57 -5.58 -10.39
C MET A 52 -0.62 -4.13 -10.90
N SER A 53 0.36 -3.32 -10.52
CA SER A 53 0.47 -1.94 -11.00
C SER A 53 0.90 -1.84 -12.46
N ALA A 54 1.54 -2.89 -13.01
CA ALA A 54 1.91 -2.97 -14.42
C ALA A 54 0.74 -3.40 -15.31
N ASP A 55 -0.31 -4.00 -14.75
CA ASP A 55 -1.53 -4.32 -15.48
C ASP A 55 -2.40 -3.06 -15.60
N PRO A 56 -2.64 -2.52 -16.80
CA PRO A 56 -3.37 -1.27 -16.98
C PRO A 56 -4.82 -1.31 -16.48
N HIS A 57 -5.47 -2.48 -16.45
CA HIS A 57 -6.84 -2.60 -15.96
C HIS A 57 -6.93 -2.57 -14.44
N LEU A 58 -5.90 -3.10 -13.76
CA LEU A 58 -5.80 -3.12 -12.31
C LEU A 58 -5.16 -1.84 -11.78
N ALA A 59 -4.21 -1.25 -12.52
CA ALA A 59 -3.49 -0.05 -12.12
C ALA A 59 -4.42 1.14 -11.85
N GLU A 60 -5.43 1.35 -12.70
CA GLU A 60 -6.41 2.44 -12.53
C GLU A 60 -7.27 2.23 -11.28
N LYS A 61 -7.77 1.00 -11.09
CA LYS A 61 -8.57 0.62 -9.91
C LYS A 61 -7.75 0.65 -8.62
N LEU A 62 -6.49 0.22 -8.69
CA LEU A 62 -5.55 0.25 -7.60
C LEU A 62 -5.18 1.69 -7.22
N ALA A 63 -5.01 2.57 -8.20
CA ALA A 63 -4.78 4.00 -7.96
C ALA A 63 -6.00 4.66 -7.29
N ALA A 64 -7.22 4.32 -7.72
CA ALA A 64 -8.44 4.77 -7.06
C ALA A 64 -8.53 4.27 -5.61
N PHE A 65 -8.29 2.96 -5.38
CA PHE A 65 -8.23 2.39 -4.04
C PHE A 65 -7.14 3.03 -3.16
N HIS A 66 -5.96 3.30 -3.71
CA HIS A 66 -4.88 3.97 -2.98
C HIS A 66 -5.20 5.45 -2.71
N ARG A 67 -5.99 6.11 -3.56
CA ARG A 67 -6.46 7.48 -3.31
C ARG A 67 -7.50 7.53 -2.18
N ASP A 68 -8.44 6.58 -2.19
CA ASP A 68 -9.56 6.55 -1.25
C ASP A 68 -9.15 5.97 0.11
N HIS A 69 -8.23 5.00 0.12
CA HIS A 69 -7.79 4.28 1.33
C HIS A 69 -6.30 4.45 1.66
N GLY A 70 -5.52 5.20 0.90
CA GLY A 70 -4.08 5.41 1.13
C GLY A 70 -3.73 5.97 2.51
N ARG A 71 -4.62 6.76 3.13
CA ARG A 71 -4.45 7.19 4.53
C ARG A 71 -4.53 6.05 5.56
N LYS A 72 -5.24 4.96 5.26
CA LYS A 72 -5.33 3.76 6.11
C LYS A 72 -4.23 2.74 5.78
N LEU A 73 -3.77 2.68 4.52
CA LEU A 73 -2.69 1.79 4.09
C LEU A 73 -1.28 2.33 4.32
N GLN A 74 -1.11 3.63 4.61
CA GLN A 74 0.16 4.13 5.11
C GLN A 74 0.41 3.53 6.49
N ALA A 75 1.18 2.42 6.50
CA ALA A 75 2.01 2.04 7.63
C ALA A 75 2.62 3.32 8.20
N PRO A 76 2.72 3.44 9.54
CA PRO A 76 2.76 4.74 10.20
C PRO A 76 4.09 5.44 9.92
N GLY A 77 4.21 6.07 8.74
CA GLY A 77 5.30 6.95 8.39
C GLY A 77 5.34 8.12 9.36
N ALA A 78 4.17 8.53 9.89
CA ALA A 78 4.08 9.44 11.02
C ALA A 78 4.79 8.92 12.28
N ALA A 79 4.76 7.61 12.57
CA ALA A 79 5.51 7.06 13.70
C ALA A 79 7.01 7.03 13.41
N LEU A 80 7.42 6.74 12.17
CA LEU A 80 8.83 6.82 11.77
C LEU A 80 9.36 8.26 11.83
N ILE A 81 8.57 9.22 11.32
CA ILE A 81 8.86 10.66 11.37
C ILE A 81 8.88 11.13 12.82
N ALA A 82 7.94 10.73 13.67
CA ALA A 82 7.93 11.08 15.09
C ALA A 82 9.12 10.47 15.83
N PHE A 83 9.46 9.22 15.54
CA PHE A 83 10.63 8.54 16.10
C PHE A 83 11.94 9.22 15.69
N LEU A 84 12.02 9.77 14.47
CA LEU A 84 13.18 10.55 14.02
C LEU A 84 13.18 11.97 14.59
N ALA A 85 12.02 12.64 14.63
CA ALA A 85 11.91 14.03 15.05
C ALA A 85 12.17 14.21 16.55
N PHE A 86 11.78 13.23 17.38
CA PHE A 86 11.98 13.28 18.83
C PHE A 86 13.46 13.44 19.25
N PRO A 87 14.40 12.56 18.83
CA PRO A 87 15.82 12.74 19.17
C PRO A 87 16.41 14.00 18.53
N THR A 88 15.94 14.41 17.34
CA THR A 88 16.41 15.66 16.71
C THR A 88 16.04 16.89 17.53
N LEU A 89 14.79 16.97 18.03
CA LEU A 89 14.35 18.08 18.87
C LEU A 89 15.09 18.13 20.21
N VAL A 90 15.34 16.97 20.82
CA VAL A 90 16.16 16.86 22.04
C VAL A 90 17.58 17.34 21.78
N ALA A 91 18.21 16.89 20.69
CA ALA A 91 19.56 17.30 20.33
C ALA A 91 19.65 18.82 20.10
N VAL A 92 18.68 19.41 19.39
CA VAL A 92 18.61 20.87 19.16
C VAL A 92 18.42 21.62 20.48
N GLY A 93 17.56 21.13 21.37
CA GLY A 93 17.34 21.74 22.69
C GLY A 93 18.60 21.70 23.57
N VAL A 94 19.31 20.56 23.57
CA VAL A 94 20.58 20.41 24.30
C VAL A 94 21.66 21.32 23.71
N LEU A 95 21.76 21.39 22.37
CA LEU A 95 22.71 22.26 21.70
C LEU A 95 22.43 23.73 22.04
N TRP A 96 21.16 24.14 21.99
CA TRP A 96 20.76 25.49 22.37
C TRP A 96 21.11 25.80 23.83
N TRP A 97 20.89 24.87 24.75
CA TRP A 97 21.27 25.03 26.16
C TRP A 97 22.78 25.17 26.37
N LEU A 98 23.59 24.48 25.56
CA LEU A 98 25.06 24.56 25.65
C LEU A 98 25.62 25.86 25.06
N PHE A 99 24.89 26.53 24.17
CA PHE A 99 25.30 27.76 23.49
C PHE A 99 24.51 29.02 23.93
N ALA A 100 23.56 28.88 24.86
CA ALA A 100 22.83 29.97 25.50
C ALA A 100 23.46 30.30 26.87
#